data_AF-A0A1X0Y3B4-F1
#
_entry.id   AF-A0A1X0Y3B4-F1
#
_cell.length_a   1.000
_cell.length_b   1.000
_cell.length_c   1.000
_cell.angle_alpha   90.00
_cell.angle_beta   90.00
_cell.angle_gamma   90.00
#
_symmetry.space_group_name_H-M   'P 1'
#
loop_
_entity.id
_entity.type
_entity.pdbx_description
1 polymer ?
#
loop_
_entity_poly.entity_id
_entity_poly.type
_entity_poly.pdbx_seq_one_letter_code
_entity_poly.pdbx_strand_id
1 'polypeptide(L)'
;MHKEKPIEPVFSLRFQLKYCLAMVAGSILTSLVLFFYLDQGLGNGYFESLVTLSNLEATVPSYLIISFSVQLVLIILITIVIHLFVSHKIAGPVYRYELALTSILKDDLRYDVRTRQGDQLKSMVHALNGFIDSMRDIFTEVHNLHELLDEELKHDSPDFEKVAAAARQMRLQLAADSRNNGGAES
;
A
#
# COMPACT_ATOMS: atom_id res chain seq x y z
N MET A 1 -3.25 1.98 -28.37
CA MET A 1 -3.99 1.79 -27.09
C MET A 1 -3.01 1.30 -26.05
N HIS A 2 -2.34 2.21 -25.34
CA HIS A 2 -1.55 1.86 -24.17
C HIS A 2 -2.48 1.85 -22.95
N LYS A 3 -2.41 0.76 -22.19
CA LYS A 3 -3.30 0.43 -21.09
C LYS A 3 -2.64 1.02 -19.84
N GLU A 4 -3.10 2.20 -19.43
CA GLU A 4 -2.69 2.85 -18.17
C GLU A 4 -2.74 1.80 -17.05
N LYS A 5 -1.60 1.47 -16.46
CA LYS A 5 -1.58 0.57 -15.30
C LYS A 5 -2.20 1.36 -14.15
N PRO A 6 -3.38 0.97 -13.66
CA PRO A 6 -3.97 1.64 -12.52
C PRO A 6 -3.01 1.50 -11.34
N ILE A 7 -2.94 2.53 -10.51
CA ILE A 7 -2.33 2.54 -9.17
C ILE A 7 -2.44 1.13 -8.58
N GLU A 8 -1.32 0.45 -8.34
CA GLU A 8 -1.37 -0.89 -7.74
C GLU A 8 -2.23 -0.79 -6.48
N PRO A 9 -3.31 -1.60 -6.35
CA PRO A 9 -4.22 -1.44 -5.24
C PRO A 9 -3.41 -1.66 -3.96
N VAL A 10 -3.38 -0.62 -3.10
CA VAL A 10 -2.75 -0.63 -1.77
C VAL A 10 -3.18 -1.87 -0.97
N PHE A 11 -4.37 -2.38 -1.31
CA PHE A 11 -4.86 -3.68 -0.93
C PHE A 11 -4.56 -4.74 -2.00
N SER A 12 -3.33 -5.27 -1.98
CA SER A 12 -2.96 -6.33 -2.92
C SER A 12 -3.89 -7.54 -2.72
N LEU A 13 -4.55 -7.98 -3.79
CA LEU A 13 -5.42 -9.16 -3.78
C LEU A 13 -4.70 -10.40 -3.22
N ARG A 14 -3.36 -10.43 -3.35
CA ARG A 14 -2.46 -11.42 -2.76
C ARG A 14 -2.49 -11.43 -1.22
N PHE A 15 -2.62 -10.27 -0.58
CA PHE A 15 -2.75 -10.17 0.87
C PHE A 15 -4.12 -10.68 1.32
N GLN A 16 -5.19 -10.26 0.64
CA GLN A 16 -6.54 -10.72 0.96
C GLN A 16 -6.70 -12.23 0.74
N LEU A 17 -6.09 -12.78 -0.30
CA LEU A 17 -6.06 -14.22 -0.54
C LEU A 17 -5.36 -14.99 0.58
N LYS A 18 -4.23 -14.49 1.09
CA LYS A 18 -3.54 -15.12 2.23
C LYS A 18 -4.39 -15.09 3.49
N TYR A 19 -5.10 -14.00 3.74
CA TYR A 19 -6.05 -13.88 4.84
C TYR A 19 -7.20 -14.90 4.71
N CYS A 20 -7.86 -14.93 3.55
CA CYS A 20 -8.91 -15.92 3.27
C CYS A 20 -8.40 -17.36 3.40
N LEU A 21 -7.21 -17.66 2.90
CA LEU A 21 -6.61 -18.99 3.02
C LEU A 21 -6.36 -19.36 4.49
N ALA A 22 -5.84 -18.44 5.30
CA ALA A 22 -5.63 -18.66 6.72
C ALA A 22 -6.96 -18.88 7.47
N MET A 23 -8.02 -18.14 7.11
CA MET A 23 -9.36 -18.36 7.68
C MET A 23 -9.92 -19.73 7.31
N VAL A 24 -9.83 -20.12 6.04
CA VAL A 24 -10.30 -21.44 5.57
C VAL A 24 -9.53 -22.56 6.28
N ALA A 25 -8.20 -22.43 6.41
CA ALA A 25 -7.39 -23.40 7.14
C ALA A 25 -7.78 -23.52 8.62
N GLY A 26 -8.06 -22.39 9.29
CA GLY A 26 -8.55 -22.39 10.67
C GLY A 26 -9.91 -23.08 10.81
N SER A 27 -10.85 -22.83 9.90
CA SER A 27 -12.16 -23.49 9.87
C SER A 27 -12.08 -24.99 9.61
N ILE A 28 -11.17 -25.42 8.73
CA ILE A 28 -10.92 -26.85 8.47
C ILE A 28 -10.34 -27.50 9.73
N LEU A 29 -9.38 -26.85 10.39
CA LEU A 29 -8.76 -27.37 11.60
C LEU A 29 -9.77 -27.59 12.72
N THR A 30 -10.62 -26.61 13.03
CA THR A 30 -11.63 -26.73 14.08
C THR A 30 -12.71 -27.75 13.72
N SER A 31 -13.10 -27.82 12.45
CA SER A 31 -14.05 -28.80 11.95
C SER A 31 -13.51 -30.23 12.01
N LEU A 32 -12.21 -30.44 11.73
CA LEU A 32 -11.53 -31.73 11.89
C LEU A 32 -11.45 -32.13 13.36
N VAL A 33 -11.11 -31.20 14.24
CA VAL A 33 -11.11 -31.46 15.69
C VAL A 33 -12.51 -31.90 16.15
N LEU A 34 -13.57 -31.17 15.74
CA LEU A 34 -14.94 -31.54 16.07
C LEU A 34 -15.31 -32.93 15.52
N PHE A 35 -14.92 -33.24 14.28
CA PHE A 35 -15.16 -34.54 13.65
C PHE A 35 -14.51 -35.70 14.41
N PHE A 36 -13.21 -35.63 14.72
CA PHE A 36 -12.51 -36.68 15.48
C PHE A 36 -13.08 -36.88 16.88
N TYR A 37 -13.63 -35.82 17.49
CA TYR A 37 -14.30 -35.92 18.78
C TYR A 37 -15.68 -36.58 18.68
N LEU A 38 -16.43 -36.33 17.60
CA LEU A 38 -17.72 -36.98 17.35
C LEU A 38 -17.57 -38.43 16.89
N ASP A 39 -16.45 -38.78 16.27
CA ASP A 39 -16.13 -40.13 15.77
C ASP A 39 -15.66 -41.11 16.87
N GLN A 40 -15.66 -40.69 18.15
CA GLN A 40 -15.46 -41.64 19.26
C GLN A 40 -16.62 -42.65 19.27
N GLY A 41 -16.34 -43.88 18.86
CA GLY A 41 -17.33 -44.84 18.36
C GLY A 41 -18.59 -45.03 19.22
N LEU A 42 -19.73 -45.10 18.53
CA LEU A 42 -20.99 -45.57 19.10
C LEU A 42 -20.78 -47.01 19.58
N GLY A 43 -20.94 -47.26 20.88
CA GLY A 43 -20.60 -48.54 21.53
C GLY A 43 -21.12 -49.79 20.83
N ASN A 44 -20.47 -50.93 21.07
CA ASN A 44 -20.62 -52.20 20.34
C ASN A 44 -22.02 -52.89 20.49
N GLY A 45 -22.97 -52.28 21.21
CA GLY A 45 -24.32 -52.81 21.42
C GLY A 45 -25.44 -51.80 21.20
N TYR A 46 -26.61 -52.27 20.72
CA TYR A 46 -27.78 -51.45 20.36
C TYR A 46 -28.28 -50.53 21.49
N PHE A 47 -28.26 -51.03 22.74
CA PHE A 47 -28.67 -50.25 23.92
C PHE A 47 -27.65 -49.17 24.29
N GLU A 48 -26.37 -49.48 24.09
CA GLU A 48 -25.26 -48.56 24.30
C GLU A 48 -25.27 -47.45 23.24
N SER A 49 -25.58 -47.80 21.98
CA SER A 49 -25.77 -46.82 20.90
C SER A 49 -26.95 -45.89 21.15
N LEU A 50 -28.08 -46.38 21.71
CA LEU A 50 -29.25 -45.54 22.03
C LEU A 50 -28.99 -44.57 23.18
N VAL A 51 -28.31 -45.03 24.25
CA VAL A 51 -27.91 -44.16 25.37
C VAL A 51 -26.89 -43.12 24.89
N THR A 52 -25.92 -43.51 24.06
CA THR A 52 -24.98 -42.57 23.45
C THR A 52 -25.68 -41.57 22.54
N LEU A 53 -26.66 -41.99 21.73
CA LEU A 53 -27.41 -41.10 20.84
C LEU A 53 -28.25 -40.08 21.61
N SER A 54 -28.89 -40.49 22.70
CA SER A 54 -29.65 -39.58 23.58
C SER A 54 -28.74 -38.57 24.29
N ASN A 55 -27.55 -39.00 24.74
CA ASN A 55 -26.57 -38.10 25.35
C ASN A 55 -25.95 -37.15 24.32
N LEU A 56 -25.77 -37.58 23.07
CA LEU A 56 -25.31 -36.73 21.97
C LEU A 56 -26.32 -35.59 21.70
N GLU A 57 -27.63 -35.88 21.64
CA GLU A 57 -28.65 -34.84 21.40
C GLU A 57 -28.60 -33.71 22.44
N ALA A 58 -28.37 -34.03 23.71
CA ALA A 58 -28.27 -33.04 24.78
C ALA A 58 -26.91 -32.30 24.82
N THR A 59 -25.82 -32.93 24.36
CA THR A 59 -24.46 -32.38 24.53
C THR A 59 -23.94 -31.71 23.25
N VAL A 60 -24.41 -32.11 22.06
CA VAL A 60 -24.03 -31.52 20.77
C VAL A 60 -24.24 -30.00 20.72
N PRO A 61 -25.36 -29.41 21.17
CA PRO A 61 -25.54 -27.96 21.16
C PRO A 61 -24.46 -27.22 21.95
N SER A 62 -24.12 -27.73 23.15
CA SER A 62 -23.06 -27.17 24.00
C SER A 62 -21.68 -27.27 23.34
N TYR A 63 -21.39 -28.39 22.67
CA TYR A 63 -20.13 -28.56 21.92
C TYR A 63 -20.04 -27.64 20.72
N LEU A 64 -21.14 -27.43 19.98
CA LEU A 64 -21.17 -26.48 18.88
C LEU A 64 -20.91 -25.06 19.37
N ILE A 65 -21.53 -24.64 20.47
CA ILE A 65 -21.30 -23.31 21.06
C ILE A 65 -19.83 -23.12 21.45
N ILE A 66 -19.22 -24.13 22.10
CA ILE A 66 -17.80 -24.08 22.47
C ILE A 66 -16.92 -24.02 21.22
N SER A 67 -17.16 -24.87 20.22
CA SER A 67 -16.40 -24.90 18.97
C SER A 67 -16.49 -23.57 18.22
N PHE A 68 -17.68 -22.98 18.10
CA PHE A 68 -17.87 -21.67 17.49
C PHE A 68 -17.20 -20.55 18.29
N SER A 69 -17.24 -20.61 19.62
CA SER A 69 -16.58 -19.63 20.48
C SER A 69 -15.05 -19.68 20.30
N VAL A 70 -14.47 -20.87 20.29
CA VAL A 70 -13.03 -21.07 20.03
C VAL A 70 -12.64 -20.56 18.63
N GLN A 71 -13.44 -20.92 17.61
CA GLN A 71 -13.26 -20.45 16.24
C GLN A 71 -13.29 -18.91 16.16
N LEU A 72 -14.25 -18.28 16.82
CA LEU A 72 -14.42 -16.82 16.84
C LEU A 72 -13.22 -16.14 17.51
N VAL A 73 -12.76 -16.65 18.66
CA VAL A 73 -11.57 -16.12 19.35
C VAL A 73 -10.32 -16.24 18.47
N LEU A 74 -10.14 -17.39 17.80
CA LEU A 74 -9.01 -17.62 16.90
C LEU A 74 -9.04 -16.65 15.70
N ILE A 75 -10.21 -16.44 15.11
CA ILE A 75 -10.41 -15.48 14.02
C ILE A 75 -10.08 -14.06 14.48
N ILE A 76 -10.58 -13.63 15.64
CA ILE A 76 -10.30 -12.31 16.19
C ILE A 76 -8.80 -12.12 16.40
N LEU A 77 -8.13 -13.10 16.98
CA LEU A 77 -6.69 -13.03 17.24
C LEU A 77 -5.89 -12.87 15.94
N ILE A 78 -6.16 -13.73 14.95
CA ILE A 78 -5.50 -13.67 13.64
C ILE A 78 -5.77 -12.32 12.97
N THR A 79 -7.01 -11.84 13.02
CA THR A 79 -7.41 -10.54 12.44
C THR A 79 -6.65 -9.39 13.10
N ILE A 80 -6.57 -9.34 14.42
CA ILE A 80 -5.84 -8.30 15.16
C ILE A 80 -4.37 -8.28 14.76
N VAL A 81 -3.72 -9.46 14.76
CA VAL A 81 -2.30 -9.59 14.40
C VAL A 81 -2.06 -9.07 12.99
N ILE A 82 -2.85 -9.53 12.03
CA ILE A 82 -2.73 -9.14 10.63
C ILE A 82 -2.99 -7.63 10.46
N HIS A 83 -4.00 -7.08 11.13
CA HIS A 83 -4.34 -5.67 11.02
C HIS A 83 -3.25 -4.76 11.61
N LEU A 84 -2.66 -5.14 12.74
CA LEU A 84 -1.49 -4.47 13.33
C LEU A 84 -0.31 -4.46 12.35
N PHE A 85 0.01 -5.61 11.75
CA PHE A 85 1.10 -5.71 10.77
C PHE A 85 0.87 -4.83 9.55
N VAL A 86 -0.36 -4.78 9.03
CA VAL A 86 -0.71 -3.89 7.91
C VAL A 86 -0.63 -2.43 8.31
N SER A 87 -1.18 -2.09 9.47
CA SER A 87 -1.16 -0.72 9.99
C SER A 87 0.26 -0.19 10.08
N HIS A 88 1.21 -0.96 10.61
CA HIS A 88 2.62 -0.57 10.65
C HIS A 88 3.26 -0.39 9.26
N LYS A 89 2.88 -1.21 8.29
CA LYS A 89 3.36 -1.09 6.90
C LYS A 89 2.79 0.11 6.13
N ILE A 90 1.70 0.70 6.61
CA ILE A 90 1.07 1.88 6.02
C ILE A 90 1.51 3.15 6.75
N ALA A 91 1.51 3.13 8.08
CA ALA A 91 1.79 4.30 8.92
C ALA A 91 3.19 4.90 8.66
N GLY A 92 4.21 4.05 8.50
CA GLY A 92 5.57 4.50 8.23
C GLY A 92 5.69 5.31 6.92
N PRO A 93 5.29 4.74 5.76
CA PRO A 93 5.28 5.47 4.49
C PRO A 93 4.42 6.74 4.48
N VAL A 94 3.25 6.71 5.13
CA VAL A 94 2.36 7.89 5.24
C VAL A 94 3.03 9.02 6.01
N TYR A 95 3.67 8.72 7.15
CA TYR A 95 4.41 9.72 7.92
C TYR A 95 5.56 10.33 7.11
N ARG A 96 6.29 9.51 6.34
CA ARG A 96 7.37 10.00 5.46
C ARG A 96 6.86 10.90 4.34
N TYR A 97 5.68 10.59 3.80
CA TYR A 97 5.01 11.41 2.79
C TYR A 97 4.63 12.78 3.37
N GLU A 98 4.04 12.81 4.55
CA GLU A 98 3.69 14.06 5.26
C GLU A 98 4.94 14.91 5.53
N LEU A 99 6.03 14.29 6.00
CA LEU A 99 7.29 14.99 6.26
C LEU A 99 7.88 15.59 4.98
N ALA A 100 7.84 14.84 3.88
CA ALA A 100 8.31 15.31 2.59
C ALA A 100 7.50 16.50 2.07
N LEU A 101 6.16 16.42 2.14
CA LEU A 101 5.30 17.55 1.78
C LEU A 101 5.58 18.78 2.67
N THR A 102 5.79 18.55 3.97
CA THR A 102 6.12 19.63 4.91
C THR A 102 7.47 20.29 4.58
N SER A 103 8.46 19.52 4.12
CA SER A 103 9.73 20.06 3.63
C SER A 103 9.56 20.87 2.35
N ILE A 104 8.77 20.36 1.38
CA ILE A 104 8.45 21.09 0.14
C ILE A 104 7.75 22.42 0.44
N LEU A 105 6.83 22.44 1.41
CA LEU A 105 6.15 23.67 1.87
C LEU A 105 7.10 24.70 2.50
N LYS A 106 8.33 24.30 2.86
CA LYS A 106 9.38 25.17 3.42
C LYS A 106 10.46 25.49 2.38
N ASP A 107 10.18 25.28 1.10
CA ASP A 107 11.12 25.43 -0.02
C ASP A 107 12.35 24.52 0.06
N ASP A 108 12.33 23.48 0.90
CA ASP A 108 13.39 22.47 0.96
C ASP A 108 13.06 21.30 0.02
N LEU A 109 13.50 21.45 -1.23
CA LEU A 109 13.38 20.41 -2.24
C LEU A 109 14.45 19.34 -2.12
N ARG A 110 15.38 19.33 -1.14
CA ARG A 110 16.48 18.33 -1.08
C ARG A 110 16.06 16.96 -0.57
N TYR A 111 14.81 16.80 -0.18
CA TYR A 111 14.31 15.59 0.44
C TYR A 111 14.13 14.45 -0.58
N ASP A 112 14.73 13.27 -0.32
CA ASP A 112 14.56 12.04 -1.10
C ASP A 112 13.73 11.04 -0.29
N VAL A 113 12.49 10.78 -0.70
CA VAL A 113 11.60 9.89 0.02
C VAL A 113 11.90 8.45 -0.36
N ARG A 114 12.66 7.77 0.50
CA ARG A 114 12.95 6.33 0.33
C ARG A 114 11.90 5.45 1.00
N THR A 115 11.42 4.45 0.25
CA THR A 115 10.60 3.36 0.78
C THR A 115 11.43 2.15 1.16
N ARG A 116 10.97 1.37 2.14
CA ARG A 116 11.56 0.07 2.47
C ARG A 116 11.00 -1.01 1.54
N GLN A 117 11.76 -2.10 1.42
CA GLN A 117 11.31 -3.28 0.66
C GLN A 117 10.08 -3.89 1.36
N GLY A 118 8.92 -3.88 0.68
CA GLY A 118 7.68 -4.47 1.19
C GLY A 118 6.68 -3.48 1.81
N ASP A 119 6.91 -2.17 1.70
CA ASP A 119 5.92 -1.12 1.97
C ASP A 119 4.79 -1.15 0.92
N GLN A 120 3.56 -0.85 1.33
CA GLN A 120 2.37 -0.90 0.45
C GLN A 120 2.19 0.38 -0.39
N LEU A 121 2.76 1.52 0.04
CA LEU A 121 2.58 2.84 -0.60
C LEU A 121 3.76 3.24 -1.50
N LYS A 122 4.42 2.27 -2.13
CA LYS A 122 5.58 2.54 -2.98
C LYS A 122 5.24 3.39 -4.19
N SER A 123 4.12 3.13 -4.84
CA SER A 123 3.64 3.93 -5.99
C SER A 123 3.42 5.39 -5.60
N MET A 124 2.79 5.64 -4.46
CA MET A 124 2.58 7.00 -3.93
C MET A 124 3.90 7.72 -3.67
N VAL A 125 4.88 7.03 -3.08
CA VAL A 125 6.20 7.62 -2.83
C VAL A 125 6.97 7.87 -4.13
N HIS A 126 6.85 6.96 -5.11
CA HIS A 126 7.47 7.16 -6.42
C HIS A 126 6.89 8.38 -7.14
N ALA A 127 5.56 8.52 -7.14
CA ALA A 127 4.89 9.68 -7.70
C ALA A 127 5.30 10.99 -6.99
N LEU A 128 5.45 10.96 -5.66
CA LEU A 128 5.95 12.11 -4.89
C LEU A 128 7.38 12.49 -5.28
N ASN A 129 8.29 11.51 -5.40
CA ASN A 129 9.66 11.79 -5.83
C ASN A 129 9.69 12.36 -7.25
N GLY A 130 8.89 11.82 -8.19
CA GLY A 130 8.78 12.38 -9.54
C GLY A 130 8.25 13.82 -9.55
N PHE A 131 7.34 14.16 -8.63
CA PHE A 131 6.90 15.54 -8.42
C PHE A 131 8.02 16.45 -7.88
N ILE A 132 8.76 16.00 -6.86
CA ILE A 132 9.89 16.74 -6.28
C ILE A 132 10.97 17.00 -7.34
N ASP A 133 11.30 15.99 -8.13
CA ASP A 133 12.32 16.10 -9.18
C ASP A 133 11.88 17.10 -10.27
N SER A 134 10.62 17.03 -10.71
CA SER A 134 10.07 18.02 -11.66
C SER A 134 10.14 19.45 -11.12
N MET A 135 9.90 19.64 -9.82
CA MET A 135 10.04 20.95 -9.19
C MET A 135 11.50 21.42 -9.17
N ARG A 136 12.46 20.55 -8.83
CA ARG A 136 13.89 20.88 -8.86
C ARG A 136 14.35 21.33 -10.25
N ASP A 137 13.89 20.65 -11.29
CA ASP A 137 14.24 20.99 -12.67
C ASP A 137 13.70 22.37 -13.06
N ILE A 138 12.43 22.66 -12.72
CA ILE A 138 11.82 23.99 -12.91
C ILE A 138 12.64 25.08 -12.19
N PHE A 139 12.97 24.87 -10.91
CA PHE A 139 13.72 25.86 -10.13
C PHE A 139 15.12 26.10 -10.70
N THR A 140 15.80 25.04 -11.15
CA THR A 140 17.13 25.14 -11.76
C THR A 140 17.07 25.97 -13.05
N GLU A 141 16.07 25.72 -13.90
CA GLU A 141 15.93 26.45 -15.15
C GLU A 141 15.54 27.92 -14.94
N VAL A 142 14.70 28.21 -13.93
CA VAL A 142 14.41 29.61 -13.54
C VAL A 142 15.67 30.30 -13.05
N HIS A 143 16.50 29.62 -12.25
CA HIS A 143 17.75 30.16 -11.73
C HIS A 143 18.75 30.48 -12.86
N ASN A 144 18.93 29.55 -13.81
CA ASN A 144 19.79 29.77 -14.98
C ASN A 144 19.32 30.96 -15.81
N LEU A 145 18.00 31.10 -16.02
CA LEU A 145 17.44 32.24 -16.76
C LEU A 145 17.68 33.56 -16.02
N HIS A 146 17.59 33.55 -14.68
CA HIS A 146 17.86 34.71 -13.86
C HIS A 146 19.34 35.12 -13.93
N GLU A 147 20.28 34.17 -13.84
CA GLU A 147 21.71 34.45 -14.01
C GLU A 147 22.03 35.01 -15.40
N LEU A 148 21.45 34.45 -16.45
CA LEU A 148 21.62 34.96 -17.82
C LEU A 148 21.11 36.40 -17.97
N LEU A 149 19.96 36.71 -17.37
CA LEU A 149 19.41 38.07 -17.37
C LEU A 149 20.32 39.04 -16.61
N ASP A 150 20.81 38.64 -15.42
CA ASP A 150 21.70 39.46 -14.60
C ASP A 150 23.06 39.70 -15.27
N GLU A 151 23.62 38.71 -15.99
CA GLU A 151 24.82 38.89 -16.80
C GLU A 151 24.59 39.86 -17.97
N GLU A 152 23.47 39.73 -18.69
CA GLU A 152 23.19 40.58 -19.84
C GLU A 152 22.91 42.03 -19.44
N LEU A 153 22.27 42.26 -18.29
CA LEU A 153 22.05 43.60 -17.74
C LEU A 153 23.35 44.34 -17.37
N LYS A 154 24.47 43.63 -17.15
CA LYS A 154 25.78 44.24 -16.89
C LYS A 154 26.47 44.71 -18.17
N HIS A 155 26.03 44.29 -19.35
CA HIS A 155 26.60 44.73 -20.62
C HIS A 155 26.08 46.12 -21.01
N ASP A 156 26.95 46.92 -21.63
CA ASP A 156 26.66 48.27 -22.14
C ASP A 156 25.66 48.27 -23.32
N SER A 157 25.40 47.09 -23.89
CA SER A 157 24.42 46.84 -24.96
C SER A 157 23.78 45.47 -24.75
N PRO A 158 22.76 45.37 -23.87
CA PRO A 158 22.13 44.09 -23.52
C PRO A 158 21.44 43.44 -24.72
N ASP A 159 21.77 42.18 -24.97
CA ASP A 159 21.18 41.28 -25.96
C ASP A 159 19.96 40.54 -25.37
N PHE A 160 18.84 41.27 -25.29
CA PHE A 160 17.57 40.70 -24.82
C PHE A 160 17.02 39.59 -25.73
N GLU A 161 17.53 39.45 -26.96
CA GLU A 161 17.10 38.39 -27.88
C GLU A 161 17.58 37.01 -27.40
N LYS A 162 18.81 36.94 -26.84
CA LYS A 162 19.32 35.73 -26.18
C LYS A 162 18.49 35.32 -24.97
N VAL A 163 18.14 36.27 -24.10
CA VAL A 163 17.30 35.99 -22.92
C VAL A 163 15.90 35.53 -23.35
N ALA A 164 15.32 36.17 -24.37
CA ALA A 164 14.03 35.75 -24.93
C ALA A 164 14.11 34.37 -25.62
N ALA A 165 15.24 34.02 -26.23
CA ALA A 165 15.46 32.68 -26.80
C ALA A 165 15.55 31.61 -25.70
N ALA A 166 16.30 31.86 -24.62
CA ALA A 166 16.39 30.97 -23.46
C ALA A 166 15.03 30.74 -22.79
N ALA A 167 14.26 31.82 -22.55
CA ALA A 167 12.91 31.71 -21.99
C ALA A 167 11.94 30.89 -22.88
N ARG A 168 12.09 31.00 -24.21
CA ARG A 168 11.32 30.18 -25.17
C ARG A 168 11.74 28.71 -25.11
N GLN A 169 13.03 28.42 -24.98
CA GLN A 169 13.53 27.05 -24.83
C GLN A 169 13.05 26.41 -23.53
N MET A 170 13.16 27.11 -22.40
CA MET A 170 12.59 26.69 -21.11
C MET A 170 11.11 26.34 -21.24
N ARG A 171 10.31 27.22 -21.85
CA ARG A 171 8.87 26.98 -22.03
C ARG A 171 8.59 25.73 -22.87
N LEU A 172 9.39 25.47 -23.91
CA LEU A 172 9.24 24.29 -24.75
C LEU A 172 9.67 23.01 -24.02
N GLN A 173 10.75 23.07 -23.22
CA GLN A 173 11.19 21.97 -22.38
C GLN A 173 10.15 21.62 -21.31
N LEU A 174 9.60 22.59 -20.59
CA LEU A 174 8.53 22.36 -19.61
C LEU A 174 7.26 21.78 -20.25
N ALA A 175 6.92 22.21 -21.47
CA ALA A 175 5.82 21.64 -22.24
C ALA A 175 6.12 20.21 -22.75
N ALA A 176 7.39 19.87 -22.98
CA ALA A 176 7.83 18.53 -23.34
C ALA A 176 7.90 17.60 -22.12
N ASP A 177 8.43 18.05 -20.99
CA ASP A 177 8.52 17.28 -19.75
C ASP A 177 7.17 17.05 -19.09
N SER A 178 6.24 18.00 -19.15
CA SER A 178 4.85 17.73 -18.74
C SER A 178 4.18 16.65 -19.60
N ARG A 179 4.57 16.53 -20.88
CA ARG A 179 4.11 15.43 -21.76
C ARG A 179 4.86 14.14 -21.51
N ASN A 180 6.16 14.21 -21.19
CA ASN A 180 7.03 13.06 -21.01
C ASN A 180 6.92 12.45 -19.60
N ASN A 181 6.74 13.24 -18.55
CA ASN A 181 6.43 12.73 -17.21
C ASN A 181 5.00 12.15 -17.13
N GLY A 182 4.13 12.51 -18.08
CA GLY A 182 2.89 11.77 -18.37
C GLY A 182 3.06 10.52 -19.26
N GLY A 183 4.27 10.23 -19.76
CA GLY A 183 4.57 9.14 -20.71
C GLY A 183 5.75 8.22 -20.35
N ALA A 184 6.58 8.59 -19.37
CA ALA A 184 7.80 7.90 -18.96
C ALA A 184 7.55 6.72 -17.99
N GLU A 185 6.30 6.51 -17.58
CA GLU A 185 5.85 5.30 -16.86
C GLU A 185 5.06 4.33 -17.76
N SER A 186 5.46 4.18 -19.03
CA SER A 186 4.90 3.17 -19.94
C SER A 186 5.42 1.75 -19.67
#